data_AF-A0A1J3HJI4-F1
#
_entry.id   AF-A0A1J3HJI4-F1
#
_cell.length_a   1.000
_cell.length_b   1.000
_cell.length_c   1.000
_cell.angle_alpha   90.00
_cell.angle_beta   90.00
_cell.angle_gamma   90.00
#
_symmetry.space_group_name_H-M   'P 1'
#
loop_
_entity.id
_entity.type
_entity.pdbx_description
1 polymer ?
#
loop_
_entity_poly.entity_id
_entity_poly.type
_entity_poly.pdbx_seq_one_letter_code
_entity_poly.pdbx_strand_id
1 'polypeptide(L)'
;YMDSYDLVVLKTVAICEYGAHHLGAKYIMKCDDDTFVRVDAVLSEAKKTPKDQSLYIGNINYYHKPLRQGKWAVSYQEWPEEDYPP
;
A
#
# COMPACT_ATOMS: atom_id res chain seq x y z
N TYR A 1 -15.49 5.40 16.78
CA TYR A 1 -14.70 4.84 15.67
C TYR A 1 -13.33 4.50 16.23
N MET A 2 -12.89 3.24 16.17
CA MET A 2 -11.55 2.87 16.63
C MET A 2 -10.58 3.07 15.47
N ASP A 3 -9.79 4.15 15.57
CA ASP A 3 -8.73 4.45 14.62
C ASP A 3 -7.39 4.36 15.36
N SER A 4 -6.65 3.27 15.13
CA SER A 4 -5.29 3.07 15.62
C SER A 4 -4.41 2.68 14.44
N TYR A 5 -3.11 3.00 14.52
CA TYR A 5 -2.11 2.55 13.55
C TYR A 5 -2.08 1.02 13.40
N ASP A 6 -2.40 0.29 14.47
CA ASP A 6 -2.46 -1.19 14.46
C ASP A 6 -3.54 -1.73 13.50
N LEU A 7 -4.53 -0.91 13.14
CA LEU A 7 -5.64 -1.29 12.27
C LEU A 7 -5.43 -0.89 10.80
N VAL A 8 -4.29 -0.26 10.45
CA VAL A 8 -4.02 0.20 9.07
C VAL A 8 -4.00 -0.97 8.07
N VAL A 9 -3.55 -2.16 8.49
CA VAL A 9 -3.60 -3.36 7.66
C VAL A 9 -5.05 -3.75 7.35
N LEU A 10 -5.94 -3.75 8.36
CA LEU A 10 -7.35 -4.08 8.17
C LEU A 10 -8.06 -3.04 7.29
N LYS A 11 -7.74 -1.75 7.43
CA LYS A 11 -8.23 -0.70 6.53
C LYS A 11 -7.82 -0.96 5.08
N THR A 12 -6.56 -1.36 4.86
CA THR A 12 -6.05 -1.68 3.51
C THR A 12 -6.81 -2.85 2.90
N VAL A 13 -7.01 -3.94 3.65
CA VAL A 13 -7.78 -5.10 3.18
C VAL A 13 -9.20 -4.70 2.81
N ALA A 14 -9.88 -3.93 3.66
CA ALA A 14 -11.25 -3.47 3.40
C ALA A 14 -11.37 -2.60 2.14
N ILE A 15 -10.39 -1.72 1.89
CA ILE A 15 -10.35 -0.90 0.65
C ILE A 15 -10.19 -1.80 -0.58
N CYS A 16 -9.32 -2.81 -0.51
CA CYS A 16 -9.12 -3.76 -1.59
C CYS A 16 -10.38 -4.60 -1.86
N GLU A 17 -11.02 -5.14 -0.82
CA GLU A 17 -12.27 -5.91 -0.96
C GLU A 17 -13.38 -5.06 -1.57
N TYR A 18 -13.57 -3.83 -1.08
CA TYR A 18 -14.57 -2.93 -1.63
C TYR A 18 -14.29 -2.62 -3.10
N GLY A 19 -13.04 -2.30 -3.44
CA GLY A 19 -12.63 -2.02 -4.82
C GLY A 19 -12.81 -3.21 -5.76
N ALA A 20 -12.46 -4.42 -5.32
CA ALA A 20 -12.57 -5.63 -6.14
C ALA A 20 -14.01 -6.07 -6.38
N HIS A 21 -14.90 -5.91 -5.39
CA HIS A 21 -16.25 -6.47 -5.44
C HIS A 21 -17.34 -5.45 -5.78
N HIS A 22 -17.11 -4.16 -5.54
CA HIS A 22 -18.15 -3.14 -5.68
C HIS A 22 -17.84 -2.09 -6.75
N LEU A 23 -16.61 -2.03 -7.26
CA LEU A 23 -16.21 -1.04 -8.26
C LEU A 23 -15.82 -1.70 -9.59
N GLY A 24 -16.34 -1.14 -10.70
CA GLY A 24 -15.89 -1.47 -12.06
C GLY A 24 -14.71 -0.61 -12.50
N ALA A 25 -13.78 -0.27 -11.59
CA ALA A 25 -12.70 0.66 -11.87
C ALA A 25 -11.50 -0.04 -12.56
N LYS A 26 -10.90 0.61 -13.57
CA LYS A 26 -9.69 0.09 -14.24
C LYS A 26 -8.45 0.19 -13.35
N TYR A 27 -8.40 1.18 -12.47
CA TYR A 27 -7.27 1.46 -11.58
C TYR A 27 -7.80 1.85 -10.20
N ILE A 28 -7.09 1.46 -9.16
CA ILE A 28 -7.32 1.88 -7.77
C ILE A 28 -6.02 2.50 -7.26
N MET A 29 -6.11 3.67 -6.65
CA MET A 29 -4.99 4.33 -5.98
C MET A 29 -5.33 4.52 -4.51
N LYS A 30 -4.44 4.08 -3.62
CA LYS A 30 -4.47 4.41 -2.20
C LYS A 30 -3.44 5.51 -1.93
N CYS A 31 -3.82 6.51 -1.16
CA CYS A 31 -2.92 7.53 -0.60
C CYS A 31 -3.41 7.95 0.79
N ASP A 32 -2.57 8.64 1.54
CA ASP A 32 -2.95 9.24 2.83
C ASP A 32 -3.60 10.61 2.59
N ASP A 33 -4.40 11.08 3.53
CA ASP A 33 -5.16 12.33 3.44
C ASP A 33 -4.29 13.59 3.59
N ASP A 34 -3.06 13.42 4.07
CA ASP A 34 -2.02 14.45 4.17
C ASP A 34 -1.08 14.48 2.95
N THR A 35 -1.41 13.74 1.88
CA THR A 35 -0.59 13.65 0.66
C THR A 35 -1.13 14.54 -0.48
N PHE A 36 -0.25 15.32 -1.11
CA PHE A 36 -0.56 15.99 -2.38
C PHE A 36 -0.35 15.04 -3.57
N VAL A 37 -1.36 14.93 -4.45
CA VAL A 37 -1.32 14.03 -5.61
C VAL A 37 -1.52 14.79 -6.92
N ARG A 38 -0.59 14.61 -7.87
CA ARG A 38 -0.76 15.03 -9.26
C ARG A 38 -1.44 13.91 -10.06
N VAL A 39 -2.77 13.89 -10.02
CA VAL A 39 -3.59 12.80 -10.60
C VAL A 39 -3.27 12.54 -12.08
N ASP A 40 -3.06 13.59 -12.89
CA ASP A 40 -2.74 13.44 -14.31
C ASP A 40 -1.42 12.69 -14.56
N ALA A 41 -0.41 12.95 -13.73
CA ALA A 41 0.88 12.26 -13.82
C ALA A 41 0.74 10.78 -13.47
N VAL A 42 0.00 10.46 -12.40
CA VAL A 42 -0.27 9.07 -11.99
C VAL A 42 -1.00 8.31 -13.08
N LEU A 43 -2.05 8.91 -13.67
CA LEU A 43 -2.79 8.30 -14.76
C LEU A 43 -1.94 8.13 -16.02
N SER A 44 -1.03 9.06 -16.32
CA SER A 44 -0.10 8.95 -17.44
C SER A 44 0.81 7.74 -17.27
N GLU A 45 1.35 7.50 -16.08
CA GLU A 45 2.17 6.32 -15.79
C GLU A 45 1.35 5.02 -15.85
N ALA A 46 0.17 4.98 -15.23
CA ALA A 46 -0.70 3.79 -15.22
C ALA A 46 -1.17 3.36 -16.62
N LYS A 47 -1.20 4.29 -17.59
CA LYS A 47 -1.57 4.01 -18.99
C LYS A 47 -0.42 3.40 -19.81
N LYS A 48 0.83 3.45 -19.32
CA LYS A 48 1.99 2.85 -20.01
C LYS A 48 2.01 1.32 -19.86
N THR A 49 1.34 0.78 -18.84
CA THR A 49 1.28 -0.66 -18.59
C THR A 49 0.55 -1.37 -19.73
N PRO A 50 1.16 -2.42 -20.33
CA PRO A 50 0.51 -3.25 -21.33
C PRO A 50 -0.82 -3.82 -20.85
N LYS A 51 -1.79 -4.00 -21.76
CA LYS A 51 -3.16 -4.44 -21.40
C LYS A 51 -3.21 -5.84 -20.80
N ASP A 52 -2.20 -6.64 -21.05
CA ASP A 52 -2.02 -8.02 -20.62
C ASP A 52 -1.18 -8.15 -19.34
N GLN A 53 -0.79 -7.03 -18.71
CA GLN A 53 0.03 -7.02 -17.50
C GLN A 53 -0.69 -6.40 -16.31
N SER A 54 -0.43 -6.96 -15.13
CA SER A 54 -0.87 -6.39 -13.85
C SER A 54 -0.05 -5.15 -13.51
N LEU A 55 -0.69 -4.20 -12.81
CA LEU A 55 -0.08 -2.96 -12.38
C LEU A 55 0.04 -2.90 -10.86
N TYR A 56 1.26 -2.78 -10.35
CA TYR A 56 1.55 -2.35 -8.99
C TYR A 56 2.70 -1.34 -9.06
N ILE A 57 2.41 -0.07 -8.79
CA ILE A 57 3.37 1.04 -8.91
C ILE A 57 3.35 1.92 -7.67
N GLY A 58 4.51 2.45 -7.32
CA GLY A 58 4.71 3.35 -6.20
C GLY A 58 6.17 3.41 -5.81
N ASN A 59 6.44 4.01 -4.65
CA ASN A 59 7.74 3.89 -4.01
C ASN A 59 7.82 2.55 -3.27
N ILE A 60 8.31 1.52 -3.94
CA ILE A 60 8.40 0.17 -3.38
C ILE A 60 9.67 0.06 -2.54
N ASN A 61 9.52 -0.29 -1.27
CA ASN A 61 10.63 -0.44 -0.34
C ASN A 61 11.27 -1.83 -0.49
N TYR A 62 12.31 -1.93 -1.32
CA TYR A 62 13.11 -3.14 -1.42
C TYR A 62 14.14 -3.22 -0.28
N TYR A 63 14.36 -4.42 0.27
CA TYR A 63 15.35 -4.70 1.32
C TYR A 63 15.10 -3.90 2.62
N HIS A 64 13.83 -3.62 2.92
CA HIS A 64 13.46 -2.84 4.10
C HIS A 64 13.57 -3.70 5.35
N LYS A 65 14.34 -3.22 6.33
CA LYS A 65 14.52 -3.92 7.60
C LYS A 65 13.48 -3.47 8.62
N PRO A 66 12.86 -4.39 9.39
CA PRO A 66 12.01 -4.05 10.51
C PRO A 66 12.73 -3.13 11.48
N LEU A 67 12.09 -2.00 11.82
CA LEU A 67 12.56 -1.19 12.92
C LEU A 67 12.34 -1.97 14.21
N ARG A 68 13.35 -2.08 15.06
CA ARG A 68 13.23 -2.76 16.36
C ARG A 68 12.98 -1.80 17.52
N GLN A 69 12.93 -0.49 17.24
CA GLN A 69 12.71 0.58 18.20
C GLN A 69 11.98 1.76 17.53
N GLY A 70 11.32 2.60 18.33
CA GLY A 70 10.59 3.79 17.85
C GLY A 70 9.12 3.52 17.52
N LYS A 71 8.47 4.51 16.89
CA LYS A 71 7.02 4.51 16.59
C LYS A 71 6.56 3.28 15.79
N TRP A 72 7.40 2.81 14.88
CA TRP A 72 7.10 1.73 13.94
C TRP A 72 7.84 0.43 14.31
N ALA A 73 8.18 0.25 15.58
CA ALA A 73 8.91 -0.92 16.03
C ALA A 73 8.08 -2.19 15.87
N VAL A 74 8.69 -3.25 15.34
CA VAL A 74 8.12 -4.59 15.26
C VAL A 74 9.06 -5.55 15.99
N SER A 75 8.52 -6.32 16.93
CA SER A 75 9.29 -7.27 17.71
C SER A 75 9.73 -8.48 16.88
N TYR A 76 10.75 -9.19 17.35
CA TYR A 76 11.16 -10.48 16.76
C TYR A 76 10.08 -11.57 16.89
N GLN A 77 9.16 -11.42 17.85
CA GLN A 77 8.03 -12.34 17.99
C GLN A 77 7.00 -12.13 16.88
N GLU A 78 6.77 -10.89 16.47
CA GLU A 78 5.83 -10.53 15.39
C GLU A 78 6.43 -10.75 14.00
N TRP A 79 7.74 -10.49 13.84
CA TRP A 79 8.46 -10.70 12.58
C TRP A 79 9.90 -11.15 12.86
N PRO A 80 10.18 -12.47 12.77
CA PRO A 80 11.48 -13.01 13.10
C PRO A 80 12.55 -12.74 12.04
N GLU A 81 12.17 -12.46 10.79
CA GLU A 81 13.11 -12.23 9.69
C GLU A 81 13.77 -10.84 9.77
N GLU A 82 14.92 -10.68 9.12
CA GLU A 82 15.69 -9.43 9.12
C GLU A 82 15.25 -8.44 8.04
N ASP A 83 14.51 -8.91 7.03
CA ASP A 83 14.02 -8.12 5.91
C ASP A 83 12.52 -8.36 5.71
N TYR A 84 11.80 -7.31 5.32
CA TYR A 84 10.42 -7.41 4.82
C TYR A 84 10.39 -7.78 3.33
N PRO A 85 9.33 -8.45 2.86
CA PRO A 85 9.10 -8.63 1.44
C PRO A 85 8.83 -7.28 0.76
N PRO A 86 9.15 -7.15 -0.54
CA PRO A 86 8.80 -5.98 -1.35
C PRO A 86 7.30 -5.90 -1.68
#